data_AF-A0A7X0ERR1-F1
#
_entry.id   AF-A0A7X0ERR1-F1
#
_cell.length_a   1.000
_cell.length_b   1.000
_cell.length_c   1.000
_cell.angle_alpha   90.00
_cell.angle_beta   90.00
_cell.angle_gamma   90.00
#
_symmetry.space_group_name_H-M   'P 1'
#
loop_
_entity.id
_entity.type
_entity.pdbx_description
1 polymer ?
#
loop_
_entity_poly.entity_id
_entity_poly.type
_entity_poly.pdbx_seq_one_letter_code
_entity_poly.pdbx_strand_id
1 'polypeptide(L)'
;MRLVRLLSVLLAGLFAQQLYAGDDQLERRKELDRQCLEERTARILPIQARLAQECKDSGKDPGWCDRQVRHYGWNKPSLFTDLPSCVEAFELLKQVQP
;
A
#
# COMPACT_ATOMS: atom_id res chain seq x y z
N MET A 1 -20.73 9.81 51.26
CA MET A 1 -21.00 10.64 50.06
C MET A 1 -19.74 11.21 49.37
N ARG A 2 -18.59 11.39 50.05
CA ARG A 2 -17.33 11.84 49.42
C ARG A 2 -16.65 10.80 48.51
N LEU A 3 -16.74 9.50 48.85
CA LEU A 3 -16.18 8.40 48.05
C LEU A 3 -16.85 8.21 46.69
N VAL A 4 -18.18 8.45 46.59
CA VAL A 4 -18.93 8.28 45.34
C VAL A 4 -18.49 9.30 44.28
N ARG A 5 -18.13 10.53 44.70
CA ARG A 5 -17.66 11.59 43.79
C ARG A 5 -16.24 11.35 43.25
N LEU A 6 -15.38 10.69 44.03
CA LEU A 6 -14.02 10.34 43.59
C LEU A 6 -14.04 9.20 42.57
N LEU A 7 -14.97 8.24 42.71
CA LEU A 7 -15.14 7.15 41.75
C LEU A 7 -15.60 7.64 40.38
N SER A 8 -16.44 8.68 40.34
CA SER A 8 -16.97 9.25 39.09
C SER A 8 -15.90 9.92 38.21
N VAL A 9 -14.88 10.53 38.82
CA VAL A 9 -13.79 11.19 38.09
C VAL A 9 -12.80 10.19 37.50
N LEU A 10 -12.54 9.09 38.21
CA LEU A 10 -11.66 8.01 37.75
C LEU A 10 -12.28 7.20 36.59
N LEU A 11 -13.60 7.00 36.58
CA LEU A 11 -14.28 6.30 35.49
C LEU A 11 -14.32 7.11 34.19
N ALA A 12 -14.35 8.45 34.26
CA ALA A 12 -14.40 9.32 33.09
C ALA A 12 -13.06 9.39 32.32
N GLY A 13 -11.92 9.14 32.99
CA GLY A 13 -10.59 9.20 32.35
C GLY A 13 -10.26 7.99 31.46
N LEU A 14 -10.87 6.83 31.71
CA LEU A 14 -10.55 5.58 31.00
C LEU A 14 -11.11 5.49 29.58
N PHE A 15 -12.12 6.30 29.24
CA PHE A 15 -12.74 6.28 27.90
C PHE A 15 -12.04 7.19 26.88
N ALA A 16 -11.14 8.08 27.31
CA ALA A 16 -10.48 9.03 26.41
C ALA A 16 -9.36 8.42 25.54
N GLN A 17 -8.90 7.19 25.84
CA GLN A 17 -7.76 6.58 25.17
C GLN A 17 -8.10 5.80 23.89
N GLN A 18 -9.38 5.56 23.58
CA GLN A 18 -9.77 4.71 22.45
C GLN A 18 -9.86 5.44 21.10
N LEU A 19 -9.76 6.78 21.07
CA LEU A 19 -9.98 7.56 19.85
C LEU A 19 -8.74 7.74 18.97
N TYR A 20 -7.53 7.46 19.46
CA TYR A 20 -6.29 7.71 18.71
C TYR A 20 -5.72 6.50 17.96
N ALA A 21 -6.22 5.28 18.22
CA ALA A 21 -5.65 4.07 17.62
C ALA A 21 -5.92 3.94 16.10
N GLY A 22 -6.97 4.59 15.58
CA GLY A 22 -7.35 4.50 14.17
C GLY A 22 -6.47 5.35 13.24
N ASP A 23 -6.01 6.51 13.70
CA ASP A 23 -5.24 7.45 12.88
C ASP A 23 -3.82 6.94 12.62
N ASP A 24 -3.18 6.35 13.63
CA ASP A 24 -1.84 5.78 13.50
C ASP A 24 -1.81 4.59 12.51
N GLN A 25 -2.85 3.75 12.53
CA GLN A 25 -2.96 2.63 11.59
C GLN A 25 -3.24 3.11 10.16
N LEU A 26 -4.03 4.18 10.00
CA LEU A 26 -4.29 4.80 8.72
C LEU A 26 -3.00 5.37 8.10
N GLU A 27 -2.20 6.11 8.87
CA GLU A 27 -0.92 6.65 8.39
C GLU A 27 0.09 5.55 8.10
N ARG A 28 0.17 4.52 8.95
CA ARG A 28 1.02 3.35 8.70
C ARG A 28 0.63 2.64 7.40
N ARG A 29 -0.66 2.47 7.13
CA ARG A 29 -1.12 1.86 5.87
C ARG A 29 -0.69 2.68 4.66
N LYS A 30 -0.86 4.02 4.68
CA LYS A 30 -0.44 4.89 3.57
C LYS A 30 1.05 4.78 3.29
N GLU A 31 1.86 4.68 4.33
CA GLU A 31 3.31 4.51 4.19
C GLU A 31 3.65 3.16 3.54
N LEU A 32 2.99 2.08 3.95
CA LEU A 32 3.19 0.76 3.32
C LEU A 32 2.68 0.71 1.88
N ASP A 33 1.56 1.39 1.57
CA ASP A 33 1.06 1.54 0.20
C ASP A 33 2.10 2.23 -0.69
N ARG A 34 2.75 3.29 -0.18
CA ARG A 34 3.83 4.00 -0.87
C ARG A 34 5.05 3.10 -1.10
N GLN A 35 5.50 2.40 -0.05
CA GLN A 35 6.64 1.47 -0.13
C GLN A 35 6.38 0.35 -1.13
N CYS A 36 5.20 -0.26 -1.08
CA CYS A 36 4.76 -1.27 -2.04
C CYS A 36 4.83 -0.74 -3.47
N LEU A 37 4.33 0.48 -3.74
CA LEU A 37 4.41 1.07 -5.07
C LEU A 37 5.85 1.28 -5.54
N GLU A 38 6.72 1.78 -4.68
CA GLU A 38 8.15 2.02 -4.99
C GLU A 38 8.87 0.71 -5.33
N GLU A 39 8.70 -0.33 -4.50
CA GLU A 39 9.31 -1.64 -4.71
C GLU A 39 8.78 -2.32 -5.98
N ARG A 40 7.46 -2.24 -6.22
CA ARG A 40 6.85 -2.76 -7.45
C ARG A 40 7.39 -2.03 -8.68
N THR A 41 7.47 -0.71 -8.62
CA THR A 41 8.00 0.12 -9.72
C THR A 41 9.45 -0.27 -10.04
N ALA A 42 10.29 -0.42 -9.01
CA ALA A 42 11.69 -0.80 -9.17
C ALA A 42 11.87 -2.17 -9.83
N ARG A 43 10.90 -3.09 -9.67
CA ARG A 43 10.92 -4.41 -10.30
C ARG A 43 10.29 -4.42 -11.70
N ILE A 44 9.22 -3.65 -11.91
CA ILE A 44 8.48 -3.64 -13.17
C ILE A 44 9.23 -2.86 -14.25
N LEU A 45 9.78 -1.68 -13.95
CA LEU A 45 10.42 -0.83 -14.97
C LEU A 45 11.56 -1.51 -15.72
N PRO A 46 12.49 -2.25 -15.07
CA PRO A 46 13.53 -2.99 -15.80
C PRO A 46 12.96 -4.04 -16.76
N ILE A 47 11.87 -4.70 -16.37
CA ILE A 47 11.21 -5.70 -17.23
C ILE A 47 10.55 -5.01 -18.43
N GLN A 48 9.85 -3.89 -18.21
CA GLN A 48 9.27 -3.11 -19.30
C GLN A 48 10.33 -2.62 -20.27
N ALA A 49 11.46 -2.10 -19.77
CA ALA A 49 12.58 -1.66 -20.59
C ALA A 49 13.15 -2.80 -21.44
N ARG A 50 13.35 -3.98 -20.83
CA ARG A 50 13.80 -5.17 -21.56
C ARG A 50 12.81 -5.59 -22.64
N LEU A 51 11.52 -5.69 -22.33
CA LEU A 51 10.47 -6.06 -23.30
C LEU A 51 10.34 -5.04 -24.43
N ALA A 52 10.47 -3.74 -24.14
CA ALA A 52 10.50 -2.69 -25.15
C ALA A 52 11.68 -2.88 -26.11
N GLN A 53 12.85 -3.20 -25.57
CA GLN A 53 14.05 -3.43 -26.38
C GLN A 53 13.90 -4.68 -27.25
N GLU A 54 13.46 -5.80 -26.69
CA GLU A 54 13.18 -7.03 -27.44
C GLU A 54 12.18 -6.79 -28.60
N CYS A 55 11.17 -5.96 -28.36
CA CYS A 55 10.23 -5.54 -29.38
C CYS A 55 10.90 -4.70 -30.50
N LYS A 56 11.76 -3.74 -30.14
CA LYS A 56 12.49 -2.89 -31.10
C LYS A 56 13.45 -3.72 -31.95
N ASP A 57 14.15 -4.66 -31.33
CA ASP A 57 15.09 -5.57 -31.99
C ASP A 57 14.38 -6.48 -33.01
N SER A 58 13.08 -6.73 -32.84
CA SER A 58 12.24 -7.44 -33.83
C SER A 58 11.81 -6.58 -35.04
N GLY A 59 12.29 -5.33 -35.14
CA GLY A 59 12.02 -4.41 -36.25
C GLY A 59 10.69 -3.66 -36.16
N LYS A 60 10.08 -3.59 -34.98
CA LYS A 60 8.82 -2.85 -34.75
C LYS A 60 9.09 -1.36 -34.49
N ASP A 61 8.08 -0.53 -34.75
CA ASP A 61 8.10 0.90 -34.42
C ASP A 61 8.40 1.13 -32.93
N PRO A 62 9.41 1.95 -32.58
CA PRO A 62 9.76 2.20 -31.18
C PRO A 62 8.59 2.72 -30.34
N GLY A 63 7.79 3.64 -30.90
CA GLY A 63 6.64 4.20 -30.20
C GLY A 63 5.56 3.15 -29.94
N TRP A 64 5.36 2.22 -30.87
CA TRP A 64 4.46 1.08 -30.69
C TRP A 64 4.96 0.17 -29.56
N CYS A 65 6.24 -0.19 -29.55
CA CYS A 65 6.83 -1.03 -28.51
C CYS A 65 6.64 -0.44 -27.11
N ASP A 66 6.97 0.83 -26.92
CA ASP A 66 6.85 1.51 -25.63
C ASP A 66 5.39 1.55 -25.15
N ARG A 67 4.43 1.79 -26.06
CA ARG A 67 3.00 1.75 -25.74
C ARG A 67 2.51 0.35 -25.35
N GLN A 68 3.02 -0.70 -25.99
CA GLN A 68 2.61 -2.08 -25.70
C GLN A 68 3.01 -2.50 -24.28
N VAL A 69 4.23 -2.15 -23.85
CA VAL A 69 4.74 -2.60 -22.55
C VAL A 69 4.35 -1.71 -21.38
N ARG A 70 3.83 -0.49 -21.61
CA ARG A 70 3.56 0.50 -20.55
C ARG A 70 2.72 -0.02 -19.38
N HIS A 71 1.81 -0.95 -19.66
CA HIS A 71 0.90 -1.53 -18.67
C HIS A 71 1.32 -2.91 -18.18
N TYR A 72 2.42 -3.44 -18.73
CA TYR A 72 2.94 -4.75 -18.32
C TYR A 72 3.30 -4.71 -16.84
N GLY A 73 2.82 -5.69 -16.08
CA GLY A 73 3.03 -5.77 -14.63
C GLY A 73 2.08 -4.95 -13.76
N TRP A 74 1.27 -4.06 -14.36
CA TRP A 74 0.29 -3.23 -13.65
C TRP A 74 -1.14 -3.74 -13.77
N ASN A 75 -1.48 -4.36 -14.90
CA ASN A 75 -2.80 -4.95 -15.16
C ASN A 75 -2.98 -6.31 -14.49
N LYS A 76 -4.23 -6.75 -14.30
CA LYS A 76 -4.54 -8.03 -13.65
C LYS A 76 -4.16 -9.24 -14.52
N PRO A 77 -3.46 -10.26 -13.97
CA PRO A 77 -2.88 -10.29 -12.62
C PRO A 77 -1.68 -9.35 -12.50
N SER A 78 -1.75 -8.48 -11.49
CA SER A 78 -0.72 -7.48 -11.22
C SER A 78 0.52 -8.17 -10.67
N LEU A 79 1.71 -7.79 -11.15
CA LEU A 79 2.95 -8.42 -10.70
C LEU A 79 3.43 -7.82 -9.39
N PHE A 80 4.14 -8.64 -8.62
CA PHE A 80 4.81 -8.28 -7.36
C PHE A 80 3.86 -7.75 -6.28
N THR A 81 2.60 -8.22 -6.28
CA THR A 81 1.63 -7.91 -5.21
C THR A 81 1.87 -8.71 -3.94
N ASP A 82 2.77 -9.70 -3.99
CA ASP A 82 3.20 -10.59 -2.92
C ASP A 82 4.43 -10.06 -2.14
N LEU A 83 4.93 -8.87 -2.50
CA LEU A 83 5.99 -8.23 -1.72
C LEU A 83 5.54 -7.99 -0.28
N PRO A 84 6.46 -8.10 0.70
CA PRO A 84 6.11 -7.97 2.11
C PRO A 84 5.36 -6.68 2.44
N SER A 85 5.80 -5.54 1.90
CA SER A 85 5.17 -4.23 2.06
C SER A 85 3.72 -4.20 1.54
N CYS A 86 3.46 -4.83 0.39
CA CYS A 86 2.14 -4.92 -0.23
C CYS A 86 1.19 -5.81 0.57
N VAL A 87 1.69 -6.94 1.07
CA VAL A 87 0.92 -7.86 1.91
C VAL A 87 0.57 -7.20 3.24
N GLU A 88 1.53 -6.55 3.90
CA GLU A 88 1.30 -5.83 5.17
C GLU A 88 0.29 -4.69 4.98
N ALA A 89 0.41 -3.91 3.91
CA ALA A 89 -0.57 -2.87 3.56
C ALA A 89 -1.99 -3.44 3.39
N PHE A 90 -2.12 -4.56 2.67
CA PHE A 90 -3.39 -5.22 2.44
C PHE A 90 -4.01 -5.79 3.72
N GLU A 91 -3.20 -6.39 4.59
CA GLU A 91 -3.69 -6.90 5.88
C GLU A 91 -4.11 -5.77 6.83
N LEU A 92 -3.40 -4.64 6.86
CA LEU A 92 -3.83 -3.47 7.62
C LEU A 92 -5.09 -2.83 7.06
N LEU A 93 -5.27 -2.82 5.73
CA LEU A 93 -6.50 -2.32 5.10
C LEU A 93 -7.74 -3.06 5.65
N LYS A 94 -7.67 -4.39 5.78
CA LYS A 94 -8.76 -5.21 6.33
C LYS A 94 -9.08 -4.87 7.79
N GLN A 95 -8.12 -4.32 8.54
CA GLN A 95 -8.29 -3.97 9.95
C GLN A 95 -8.88 -2.56 10.11
N VAL A 96 -8.45 -1.62 9.26
CA VAL A 96 -8.85 -0.20 9.33
C VAL A 96 -10.16 0.08 8.57
N GLN A 97 -10.49 -0.73 7.55
CA GLN A 97 -11.72 -0.64 6.76
C GLN A 97 -12.33 -2.05 6.60
N PRO A 98 -12.95 -2.60 7.66
CA PRO A 98 -13.56 -3.93 7.62
C PRO A 98 -14.79 -4.01 6.70
#